data_AF-A0A117DQ58-F1
#
_entry.id   AF-A0A117DQ58-F1
#
_cell.length_a   1.000
_cell.length_b   1.000
_cell.length_c   1.000
_cell.angle_alpha   90.00
_cell.angle_beta   90.00
_cell.angle_gamma   90.00
#
_symmetry.space_group_name_H-M   'P 1'
#
loop_
_entity.id
_entity.type
_entity.pdbx_description
1 polymer ?
#
loop_
_entity_poly.entity_id
_entity_poly.type
_entity_poly.pdbx_seq_one_letter_code
_entity_poly.pdbx_strand_id
1 'polypeptide(L)' 'MNTLTPATTQLLASVAIAAAPLTLLGSAANHPHAGLITHLIYGLALIVALMLLIVAVLHVRRDLRQ' A
#
# COMPACT_ATOMS: atom_id res chain seq x y z
N MET A 1 -23.35 -4.89 9.45
CA MET A 1 -22.08 -4.61 8.73
C MET A 1 -22.21 -3.20 8.18
N ASN A 2 -21.52 -2.22 8.75
CA ASN A 2 -21.53 -0.86 8.20
C ASN A 2 -20.90 -0.96 6.80
N THR A 3 -21.74 -0.78 5.78
CA THR A 3 -21.32 -0.77 4.38
C THR A 3 -20.49 0.48 4.17
N LEU A 4 -19.16 0.34 4.27
CA LEU A 4 -18.21 1.32 3.75
C LEU A 4 -18.66 1.72 2.34
N THR A 5 -18.51 2.99 1.99
CA THR A 5 -18.90 3.45 0.66
C THR A 5 -18.16 2.66 -0.44
N PRO A 6 -18.78 2.49 -1.62
CA PRO A 6 -18.17 1.79 -2.73
C PRO A 6 -16.77 2.32 -3.09
N ALA A 7 -16.58 3.64 -3.00
CA ALA A 7 -15.29 4.31 -3.21
C ALA A 7 -14.23 3.88 -2.18
N THR A 8 -14.61 3.81 -0.90
CA THR A 8 -13.72 3.36 0.18
C THR A 8 -13.32 1.90 0.03
N THR A 9 -14.26 1.06 -0.39
CA THR A 9 -14.01 -0.37 -0.66
C THR A 9 -13.06 -0.56 -1.85
N GLN A 10 -13.22 0.24 -2.92
CA GLN A 10 -12.31 0.21 -4.08
C GLN A 10 -10.90 0.71 -3.73
N LEU A 11 -10.78 1.73 -2.87
CA LEU A 11 -9.49 2.20 -2.35
C LEU A 11 -8.80 1.13 -1.48
N LEU A 12 -9.54 0.45 -0.61
CA LEU A 12 -8.99 -0.66 0.20
C LEU A 12 -8.55 -1.83 -0.68
N ALA A 13 -9.33 -2.17 -1.71
CA ALA A 13 -8.99 -3.22 -2.65
C ALA A 13 -7.73 -2.88 -3.47
N SER A 14 -7.59 -1.63 -3.94
CA SER A 14 -6.40 -1.22 -4.68
C SER A 14 -5.15 -1.20 -3.80
N VAL A 15 -5.25 -0.77 -2.54
CA VAL A 15 -4.16 -0.86 -1.55
C VAL A 15 -3.79 -2.32 -1.28
N ALA A 16 -4.76 -3.22 -1.12
CA ALA A 16 -4.51 -4.64 -0.90
C ALA A 16 -3.80 -5.30 -2.11
N ILE A 17 -4.20 -4.96 -3.33
CA ILE A 17 -3.54 -5.44 -4.56
C ILE A 17 -2.11 -4.89 -4.66
N ALA A 18 -1.90 -3.61 -4.31
CA ALA A 18 -0.58 -2.99 -4.32
C ALA A 18 0.38 -3.58 -3.26
N ALA A 19 -0.16 -4.12 -2.16
CA ALA A 19 0.64 -4.72 -1.09
C ALA A 19 1.36 -6.02 -1.52
N ALA A 20 0.80 -6.82 -2.42
CA ALA A 20 1.40 -8.09 -2.85
C ALA A 20 2.71 -7.91 -3.65
N PRO A 21 2.79 -7.01 -4.65
CA PRO A 21 4.06 -6.66 -5.29
C PRO A 21 5.10 -6.10 -4.32
N LEU A 22 4.69 -5.37 -3.27
CA LEU A 22 5.59 -4.83 -2.26
C LEU A 22 6.21 -5.91 -1.38
N THR A 23 5.44 -6.94 -0.99
CA THR A 23 5.99 -8.09 -0.27
C THR A 23 6.98 -8.87 -1.14
N LEU A 24 6.70 -9.01 -2.44
CA LEU A 24 7.63 -9.64 -3.40
C LEU A 24 8.88 -8.79 -3.64
N LEU A 25 8.76 -7.47 -3.76
CA LEU A 25 9.90 -6.57 -3.86
C LEU A 25 10.72 -6.54 -2.56
N GLY A 26 10.06 -6.67 -1.41
CA GLY A 26 10.72 -6.77 -0.10
C GLY A 26 11.53 -8.06 0.06
N SER A 27 11.01 -9.20 -0.41
CA SER A 27 11.80 -10.44 -0.44
C SER A 27 12.96 -10.35 -1.41
N ALA A 28 12.74 -9.75 -2.59
CA ALA A 28 13.79 -9.48 -3.58
C ALA A 28 14.91 -8.56 -3.01
N ALA A 29 14.55 -7.52 -2.27
CA ALA A 29 15.49 -6.58 -1.65
C ALA A 29 16.24 -7.18 -0.46
N ASN A 30 15.73 -8.24 0.17
CA ASN A 30 16.41 -8.93 1.28
C ASN A 30 17.41 -9.99 0.83
N HIS A 31 17.57 -10.23 -0.48
CA HIS A 31 18.59 -11.14 -0.96
C HIS A 31 20.00 -10.57 -0.74
N PRO A 32 20.99 -11.41 -0.38
CA PRO A 32 22.36 -10.98 -0.10
C PRO A 32 23.09 -10.39 -1.32
N HIS A 33 22.52 -10.54 -2.52
CA HIS A 33 23.03 -9.99 -3.78
C HIS A 33 22.08 -8.93 -4.37
N ALA A 34 21.12 -8.43 -3.59
CA ALA A 34 20.27 -7.34 -4.02
C ALA A 34 21.15 -6.12 -4.34
N GLY A 35 21.06 -5.64 -5.58
CA GLY A 35 21.80 -4.46 -6.01
C GLY A 35 21.25 -3.20 -5.35
N LEU A 36 22.07 -2.15 -5.30
CA LEU A 36 21.67 -0.83 -4.78
C LEU A 36 20.40 -0.30 -5.47
N ILE A 37 20.21 -0.60 -6.75
CA ILE A 37 19.00 -0.26 -7.53
C ILE A 37 17.75 -0.96 -6.95
N THR A 38 17.84 -2.23 -6.56
CA THR A 38 16.72 -2.98 -5.97
C THR A 38 16.27 -2.36 -4.65
N HIS A 39 17.23 -1.93 -3.81
CA HIS A 39 16.92 -1.24 -2.57
C HIS A 39 16.28 0.13 -2.79
N LEU A 40 16.75 0.91 -3.77
CA LEU A 40 16.15 2.21 -4.12
C LEU A 40 14.71 2.06 -4.63
N ILE A 41 14.47 1.09 -5.53
CA ILE A 41 13.12 0.81 -6.06
C ILE A 41 12.20 0.36 -4.92
N TYR A 42 12.67 -0.55 -4.06
CA TYR A 42 11.90 -1.01 -2.90
C TYR A 42 11.57 0.14 -1.93
N GLY A 43 12.55 0.97 -1.59
CA GLY A 43 12.34 2.12 -0.70
C GLY A 43 11.33 3.13 -1.27
N LEU A 44 11.42 3.43 -2.56
CA LEU A 44 10.49 4.34 -3.23
C LEU A 44 9.07 3.75 -3.27
N ALA A 45 8.95 2.46 -3.61
CA ALA A 45 7.67 1.75 -3.59
C ALA A 45 7.05 1.72 -2.19
N LEU A 46 7.86 1.50 -1.14
CA LEU A 46 7.43 1.50 0.25
C LEU A 46 6.86 2.86 0.68
N ILE A 47 7.51 3.96 0.29
CA ILE A 47 7.03 5.33 0.57
C ILE A 47 5.67 5.58 -0.09
N VAL A 48 5.54 5.25 -1.38
CA VAL A 48 4.28 5.42 -2.12
C VAL A 48 3.15 4.62 -1.48
N ALA A 49 3.44 3.38 -1.07
CA ALA A 49 2.46 2.52 -0.39
C ALA A 49 1.97 3.11 0.93
N LEU A 50 2.90 3.64 1.74
CA LEU A 50 2.59 4.33 2.98
C LEU A 50 1.68 5.54 2.75
N MET A 51 1.97 6.35 1.72
CA MET A 51 1.12 7.49 1.38
C MET A 51 -0.31 7.05 0.99
N LEU A 52 -0.44 6.03 0.13
CA LEU A 52 -1.74 5.50 -0.28
C LEU A 52 -2.52 4.94 0.92
N LEU A 53 -1.85 4.25 1.84
CA LEU A 53 -2.47 3.74 3.06
C LEU A 53 -3.00 4.87 3.95
N ILE A 54 -2.22 5.94 4.14
CA ILE A 54 -2.66 7.12 4.90
C ILE A 54 -3.91 7.73 4.26
N VAL A 55 -3.90 7.92 2.93
CA VAL A 55 -5.04 8.46 2.19
C VAL A 55 -6.27 7.57 2.35
N ALA A 56 -6.12 6.25 2.23
CA ALA A 56 -7.21 5.30 2.42
C ALA A 56 -7.79 5.38 3.84
N VAL A 57 -6.94 5.43 4.88
CA VAL A 57 -7.37 5.58 6.28
C VAL A 57 -8.12 6.89 6.50
N LEU A 58 -7.66 8.00 5.91
CA LEU A 58 -8.36 9.29 5.98
C LEU A 58 -9.75 9.22 5.34
N HIS A 59 -9.87 8.54 4.19
CA HIS A 59 -11.16 8.33 3.53
C HIS A 59 -12.10 7.47 4.38
N VAL A 60 -11.63 6.33 4.89
CA VAL A 60 -12.40 5.45 5.80
C VAL A 60 -12.88 6.23 7.04
N ARG A 61 -12.00 7.02 7.67
CA ARG A 61 -12.38 7.83 8.84
C ARG A 61 -13.42 8.88 8.52
N ARG A 62 -13.33 9.51 7.35
CA ARG A 62 -14.33 10.48 6.88
C ARG A 62 -15.67 9.78 6.63
N ASP A 63 -15.64 8.62 5.99
CA ASP A 63 -16.81 7.80 5.67
C ASP A 63 -17.54 7.33 6.93
N LEU A 64 -16.81 6.92 7.96
CA LEU A 64 -17.38 6.50 9.25
C LEU A 64 -17.93 7.65 10.10
N ARG A 65 -17.57 8.91 9.79
CA ARG A 65 -18.09 10.10 10.48
C ARG A 65 -19.33 10.69 9.79
N GLN A 66 -19.56 10.35 8.53
CA GLN A 66 -20.77 10.73 7.79
C GLN A 66 -21.89 9.74 8.07
#